data_AF-A0A645FV16-F1
#
_entry.id   AF-A0A645FV16-F1
#
_cell.length_a   1.000
_cell.length_b   1.000
_cell.length_c   1.000
_cell.angle_alpha   90.00
_cell.angle_beta   90.00
_cell.angle_gamma   90.00
#
_symmetry.space_group_name_H-M   'P 1'
#
loop_
_entity.id
_entity.type
_entity.pdbx_description
1 polymer ?
#
loop_
_entity_poly.entity_id
_entity_poly.type
_entity_poly.pdbx_seq_one_letter_code
_entity_poly.pdbx_strand_id
1 'polypeptide(L)'
;MGTIELPMAVGLVGGATKIHPVAQVGVKMLGVKTAAELAEIVASVGLAQNLAAVRALATEGIQRGHMSLHARNLATVAGAKGEVLEKIVKQMVEEKSVRLEYAQELMKQYQ
;
A
#
# COMPACT_ATOMS: atom_id res chain seq x y z
N MET A 1 -0.66 -4.61 21.04
CA MET A 1 0.04 -3.34 21.37
C MET A 1 1.19 -3.18 20.38
N GLY A 2 1.43 -1.97 19.87
CA GLY A 2 2.58 -1.68 19.01
C GLY A 2 3.60 -0.84 19.78
N THR A 3 4.87 -1.22 19.71
CA THR A 3 5.99 -0.51 20.34
C THR A 3 7.12 -0.38 19.33
N ILE A 4 7.95 0.65 19.48
CA ILE A 4 9.12 0.87 18.64
C ILE A 4 10.26 1.42 19.50
N GLU A 5 11.46 0.88 19.31
CA GLU A 5 12.69 1.35 19.95
C GLU A 5 13.80 1.36 18.89
N LEU A 6 14.49 2.50 18.77
CA LEU A 6 15.58 2.67 17.82
C LEU A 6 16.49 3.82 18.24
N PRO A 7 17.79 3.78 17.88
CA PRO A 7 18.65 4.94 18.03
C PRO A 7 18.15 6.08 17.12
N MET A 8 17.96 7.27 17.70
CA MET A 8 17.42 8.43 16.98
C MET A 8 18.31 9.65 17.16
N ALA A 9 19.39 9.71 16.38
CA ALA A 9 20.31 10.83 16.37
C ALA A 9 19.78 11.96 15.48
N VAL A 10 18.95 12.83 16.06
CA VAL A 10 18.41 14.04 15.41
C VAL A 10 18.88 15.30 16.13
N GLY A 11 18.79 16.47 15.47
CA GLY A 11 19.28 17.72 16.04
C GLY A 11 18.56 18.97 15.52
N LEU A 12 18.36 19.94 16.41
CA LEU A 12 17.65 21.20 16.13
C LEU A 12 18.58 22.39 15.84
N VAL A 13 19.86 22.31 16.20
CA VAL A 13 20.76 23.47 16.30
C VAL A 13 21.89 23.51 15.26
N GLY A 14 22.02 22.49 14.40
CA GLY A 14 23.14 22.36 13.47
C GLY A 14 22.76 21.78 12.11
N GLY A 15 23.55 22.11 11.08
CA GLY A 15 23.37 21.61 9.72
C GLY A 15 22.11 22.14 9.03
N ALA A 16 21.47 21.29 8.22
CA ALA A 16 20.34 21.67 7.38
C ALA A 16 19.12 22.15 8.18
N THR A 17 18.92 21.69 9.42
CA THR A 17 17.77 22.09 10.25
C THR A 17 17.81 23.57 10.65
N LYS A 18 19.00 24.18 10.64
CA LYS A 18 19.19 25.62 10.90
C LYS A 18 19.41 26.45 9.63
N ILE A 19 19.85 25.87 8.52
CA ILE A 19 20.22 26.63 7.30
C ILE A 19 19.14 26.52 6.22
N HIS A 20 18.49 25.36 6.10
CA HIS A 20 17.53 25.11 5.02
C HIS A 20 16.16 25.69 5.36
N PRO A 21 15.60 26.63 4.57
CA PRO A 21 14.35 27.32 4.89
C PRO A 21 13.17 26.36 5.13
N VAL A 22 13.04 25.31 4.31
CA VAL A 22 11.96 24.31 4.47
C VAL A 22 12.13 23.49 5.76
N ALA A 23 13.35 23.19 6.17
CA ALA A 23 13.59 22.43 7.40
C ALA A 23 13.25 23.26 8.64
N GLN A 24 13.59 24.55 8.64
CA GLN A 24 13.19 25.49 9.68
C GLN A 24 11.66 25.60 9.80
N VAL A 25 10.95 25.68 8.66
CA VAL A 25 9.48 25.70 8.63
C VAL A 25 8.92 24.42 9.23
N GLY A 26 9.46 23.25 8.87
CA GLY A 26 9.05 21.96 9.44
C GLY A 26 9.22 21.91 10.96
N VAL A 27 10.38 22.33 11.48
CA VAL A 27 10.63 22.41 12.94
C VAL A 27 9.67 23.37 13.62
N LYS A 28 9.40 24.54 13.00
CA LYS A 28 8.46 25.53 13.52
C LYS A 28 7.02 25.01 13.56
N MET A 29 6.59 24.26 12.54
CA MET A 29 5.26 23.62 12.50
C MET A 29 5.11 22.56 13.59
N LEU A 30 6.16 21.77 13.83
CA LEU A 30 6.17 20.75 14.89
C LEU A 30 6.21 21.37 16.30
N GLY A 31 6.72 22.59 16.45
CA GLY A 31 6.77 23.29 17.75
C GLY A 31 7.72 22.66 18.77
N VAL A 32 8.61 21.77 18.33
CA VAL A 32 9.57 21.07 19.18
C VAL A 32 10.66 22.00 19.69
N LYS A 33 11.02 21.84 20.95
CA LYS A 33 12.03 22.61 21.67
C LYS A 33 13.31 21.81 21.90
N THR A 34 13.21 20.48 21.93
CA THR A 34 14.35 19.60 22.19
C THR A 34 14.52 18.55 21.08
N ALA A 35 15.76 18.06 20.92
CA ALA A 35 16.04 16.95 20.00
C ALA A 35 15.34 15.65 20.43
N ALA A 36 15.11 15.46 21.74
CA ALA A 36 14.37 14.33 22.28
C ALA A 36 12.90 14.35 21.83
N GLU A 37 12.23 15.51 21.93
CA GLU A 37 10.85 15.66 21.43
C GLU A 37 10.75 15.36 19.92
N LEU A 38 11.71 15.84 19.13
CA LEU A 38 11.77 15.51 17.71
C LEU A 38 11.96 14.01 17.49
N ALA A 39 12.84 13.36 18.27
CA ALA A 39 13.10 11.93 18.18
C ALA A 39 11.86 11.10 18.47
N GLU A 40 11.11 11.46 19.52
CA GLU A 40 9.86 10.80 19.92
C GLU A 40 8.77 10.94 18.85
N ILE A 41 8.65 12.12 18.24
CA ILE A 41 7.73 12.33 17.12
C ILE A 41 8.11 11.45 15.93
N VAL A 42 9.39 11.43 15.54
CA VAL A 42 9.87 10.61 14.42
C VAL A 42 9.61 9.13 14.67
N ALA A 43 9.93 8.63 15.86
CA ALA A 43 9.65 7.24 16.25
C ALA A 43 8.14 6.93 16.20
N SER A 44 7.31 7.83 16.75
CA SER A 44 5.84 7.69 16.73
C SER A 44 5.27 7.65 15.32
N VAL A 45 5.76 8.52 14.43
CA VAL A 45 5.38 8.52 13.01
C VAL A 45 5.83 7.22 12.34
N GLY A 46 7.03 6.72 12.64
CA GLY A 46 7.52 5.44 12.15
C GLY A 46 6.62 4.27 12.57
N LEU A 47 6.18 4.24 13.82
CA LEU A 47 5.24 3.23 14.32
C LEU A 47 3.87 3.34 13.64
N ALA A 48 3.35 4.56 13.47
CA ALA A 48 2.10 4.80 12.75
C ALA A 48 2.18 4.34 11.28
N GLN A 49 3.30 4.62 10.61
CA GLN A 49 3.57 4.17 9.24
C GLN A 49 3.64 2.64 9.17
N ASN A 50 4.32 1.98 10.12
CA ASN A 50 4.37 0.52 10.20
C ASN A 50 2.98 -0.09 10.39
N LEU A 51 2.18 0.45 11.32
CA LEU A 51 0.80 0.01 11.53
C LEU A 51 -0.05 0.16 10.27
N ALA A 52 0.04 1.31 9.59
CA ALA A 52 -0.69 1.56 8.36
C ALA A 52 -0.28 0.57 7.25
N ALA A 53 1.01 0.27 7.11
CA ALA A 53 1.52 -0.69 6.15
C ALA A 53 1.04 -2.12 6.44
N VAL A 54 1.17 -2.58 7.69
CA VAL A 54 0.68 -3.91 8.11
C VAL A 54 -0.83 -4.01 7.90
N ARG A 55 -1.59 -2.98 8.28
CA ARG A 55 -3.04 -2.94 8.05
C ARG A 55 -3.36 -2.98 6.55
N ALA A 56 -2.65 -2.23 5.73
CA ALA A 56 -2.85 -2.23 4.29
C ALA A 56 -2.60 -3.61 3.67
N LEU A 57 -1.53 -4.30 4.10
CA LEU A 57 -1.19 -5.66 3.64
C LEU A 57 -2.16 -6.73 4.16
N ALA A 58 -2.62 -6.60 5.40
CA ALA A 58 -3.51 -7.57 6.05
C ALA A 58 -4.99 -7.35 5.74
N THR A 59 -5.37 -6.21 5.17
CA THR A 59 -6.76 -5.92 4.80
C THR A 59 -7.07 -6.34 3.38
N GLU A 60 -8.31 -6.81 3.19
CA GLU A 60 -8.76 -7.32 1.89
C GLU A 60 -8.79 -6.26 0.79
N GLY A 61 -8.78 -4.96 1.11
CA GLY A 61 -8.89 -3.89 0.10
C GLY A 61 -7.82 -3.96 -0.99
N ILE A 62 -6.56 -4.12 -0.59
CA ILE A 62 -5.44 -4.24 -1.53
C ILE A 62 -5.48 -5.60 -2.24
N GLN A 63 -5.76 -6.67 -1.50
CA GLN A 63 -5.82 -8.03 -2.03
C GLN A 63 -6.94 -8.20 -3.06
N ARG A 64 -8.14 -7.66 -2.81
CA ARG A 64 -9.27 -7.68 -3.76
C ARG A 64 -8.93 -6.96 -5.05
N GLY A 65 -8.31 -5.77 -4.96
CA GLY A 65 -7.86 -5.03 -6.15
C GLY A 65 -6.83 -5.81 -6.97
N HIS A 66 -5.84 -6.42 -6.31
CA HIS A 66 -4.87 -7.29 -6.97
C HIS A 66 -5.51 -8.54 -7.58
N MET A 67 -6.47 -9.18 -6.90
CA MET A 67 -7.17 -10.37 -7.39
C MET A 67 -8.04 -10.06 -8.61
N SER A 68 -8.72 -8.91 -8.63
CA SER A 68 -9.47 -8.47 -9.82
C SER A 68 -8.54 -8.23 -11.02
N LEU A 69 -7.38 -7.60 -10.80
CA LEU A 69 -6.38 -7.43 -11.85
C LEU A 69 -5.80 -8.78 -12.31
N HIS A 70 -5.54 -9.69 -11.36
CA HIS A 70 -5.02 -11.02 -11.65
C HIS A 70 -6.02 -11.85 -12.47
N ALA A 71 -7.31 -11.85 -12.11
CA ALA A 71 -8.37 -12.48 -12.88
C ALA A 71 -8.45 -11.92 -14.30
N ARG A 72 -8.34 -10.60 -14.46
CA ARG A 72 -8.31 -9.95 -15.78
C ARG A 72 -7.11 -10.36 -16.62
N ASN A 73 -5.94 -10.50 -16.01
CA ASN A 73 -4.75 -10.99 -16.70
C ASN A 73 -4.94 -12.44 -17.17
N LEU A 74 -5.46 -13.33 -16.32
CA LEU A 74 -5.72 -14.73 -16.68
C LEU A 74 -6.75 -14.84 -17.81
N ALA A 75 -7.86 -14.08 -17.73
CA ALA A 75 -8.87 -14.05 -18.78
C ALA A 75 -8.31 -13.51 -20.11
N THR A 76 -7.42 -12.51 -20.05
CA THR A 76 -6.73 -12.00 -21.25
C THR A 76 -5.81 -13.05 -21.87
N VAL A 77 -5.05 -13.79 -21.04
CA VAL A 77 -4.19 -14.91 -21.50
C VAL A 77 -5.03 -16.05 -22.10
N ALA A 78 -6.21 -16.31 -21.56
CA ALA A 78 -7.18 -17.24 -22.15
C ALA A 78 -7.80 -16.76 -23.47
N GLY A 79 -7.51 -15.52 -23.89
CA GLY A 79 -7.94 -14.96 -25.18
C GLY A 79 -9.20 -14.07 -25.10
N ALA A 80 -9.72 -13.80 -23.91
CA ALA A 80 -10.91 -12.95 -23.74
C ALA A 80 -10.60 -11.48 -24.10
N LYS A 81 -11.54 -10.82 -24.79
CA LYS A 81 -11.43 -9.41 -25.22
C LYS A 81 -12.79 -8.71 -25.13
N GLY A 82 -12.78 -7.38 -25.03
CA GLY A 82 -14.00 -6.57 -25.04
C GLY A 82 -14.99 -6.95 -23.93
N GLU A 83 -16.28 -7.05 -24.26
CA GLU A 83 -17.34 -7.37 -23.29
C GLU A 83 -17.21 -8.77 -22.66
N VAL A 84 -16.64 -9.73 -23.40
CA VAL A 84 -16.44 -11.11 -22.91
C VAL A 84 -15.42 -11.14 -21.76
N LEU A 85 -14.40 -10.28 -21.81
CA LEU A 85 -13.42 -10.16 -20.73
C LEU A 85 -14.09 -9.79 -19.41
N GLU A 86 -14.95 -8.76 -19.42
CA GLU A 86 -15.62 -8.30 -18.19
C GLU A 86 -16.57 -9.37 -17.62
N LYS A 87 -17.27 -10.10 -18.48
CA LYS A 87 -18.15 -11.20 -18.05
C LYS A 87 -17.37 -12.34 -17.40
N ILE A 88 -16.29 -12.78 -18.04
CA ILE A 88 -15.42 -13.85 -17.52
C ILE A 88 -14.77 -13.43 -16.21
N VAL A 89 -14.20 -12.23 -16.13
CA VAL A 89 -13.57 -11.71 -14.90
C VAL A 89 -14.56 -11.64 -13.75
N LYS A 90 -15.77 -11.11 -14.00
CA LYS A 90 -16.82 -11.04 -12.99
C LYS A 90 -17.19 -12.44 -12.47
N GLN A 91 -17.38 -13.40 -13.36
CA GLN A 91 -17.73 -14.77 -13.01
C GLN A 91 -16.61 -15.47 -12.22
N MET A 92 -15.34 -15.31 -12.64
CA MET A 92 -14.18 -15.83 -11.91
C MET A 92 -14.07 -15.30 -10.48
N VAL A 93 -14.39 -14.00 -10.29
CA VAL A 93 -14.35 -13.35 -8.97
C VAL A 93 -15.54 -13.78 -8.10
N GLU A 94 -16.75 -13.85 -8.66
CA GLU A 94 -17.97 -14.28 -7.94
C GLU A 94 -17.87 -15.75 -7.48
N GLU A 95 -17.37 -16.64 -8.34
CA GLU A 95 -17.20 -18.06 -8.05
C GLU A 95 -15.91 -18.37 -7.26
N LYS A 96 -15.09 -17.35 -6.95
CA LYS A 96 -13.78 -17.47 -6.27
C LYS A 96 -12.82 -18.46 -6.95
N SER A 97 -12.97 -18.67 -8.26
CA SER A 97 -12.15 -19.56 -9.08
C SER A 97 -11.29 -18.71 -10.02
N VAL A 98 -10.14 -18.25 -9.52
CA VAL A 98 -9.20 -17.42 -10.29
C VAL A 98 -8.01 -18.26 -10.75
N ARG A 99 -8.21 -19.03 -11.82
CA ARG A 99 -7.20 -19.90 -12.43
C ARG A 99 -7.34 -19.95 -13.95
N LEU A 100 -6.23 -20.22 -14.65
CA LEU A 100 -6.18 -20.14 -16.11
C LEU A 100 -7.09 -21.17 -16.78
N GLU A 101 -7.14 -22.40 -16.26
CA GLU A 101 -7.95 -23.48 -16.84
C GLU A 101 -9.44 -23.10 -16.82
N TYR A 102 -9.89 -22.50 -15.72
CA TYR A 102 -11.27 -22.06 -15.59
C TYR A 102 -11.58 -20.87 -16.51
N ALA A 103 -10.65 -19.94 -16.69
CA ALA A 103 -10.80 -18.87 -17.67
C ALA A 103 -10.92 -19.41 -19.11
N GLN A 104 -10.19 -20.47 -19.45
CA GLN A 104 -10.30 -21.15 -20.75
C GLN A 104 -11.62 -21.90 -20.91
N GLU A 105 -12.11 -22.56 -19.85
CA GLU A 105 -13.44 -23.20 -19.81
C GLU A 105 -14.55 -22.18 -20.06
N LEU A 106 -14.50 -21.03 -19.38
CA LEU A 106 -15.46 -19.95 -19.59
C LEU A 106 -15.37 -19.38 -21.01
N MET A 107 -14.16 -19.19 -21.53
CA MET A 107 -13.98 -18.67 -22.90
C MET A 107 -14.58 -19.60 -23.96
N LYS A 108 -14.54 -20.92 -23.77
CA LYS A 108 -15.20 -21.88 -24.68
C LYS A 108 -16.74 -21.74 -24.70
N GLN A 109 -17.37 -21.21 -23.65
CA GLN A 109 -18.82 -21.00 -23.61
C GLN A 109 -19.26 -19.74 -24.40
N TYR A 110 -18.32 -18.83 -24.67
CA TYR A 110 -18.56 -17.60 -25.43
C TYR A 110 -18.06 -17.69 -26.88
N GLN A 111 -17.55 -18.85 -27.31
CA GLN A 111 -17.28 -19.18 -28.71
C GLN A 111 -18.51 -19.81 -29.36
#